data_AF-A0A7S2YIP2-F1
#
_entry.id   AF-A0A7S2YIP2-F1
#
_cell.length_a   1.000
_cell.length_b   1.000
_cell.length_c   1.000
_cell.angle_alpha   90.00
_cell.angle_beta   90.00
_cell.angle_gamma   90.00
#
_symmetry.space_group_name_H-M   'P 1'
#
loop_
_entity.id
_entity.type
_entity.pdbx_description
1 polymer ?
#
loop_
_entity_poly.entity_id
_entity_poly.type
_entity_poly.pdbx_seq_one_letter_code
_entity_poly.pdbx_strand_id
1 'polypeptide(L)'
;MWLNRYYFKAGLFDEGYKTGEYDFAWFVNGHIDDNDDVDFCSDTCPGSEVGQPVDSNGCSEYQVDTDGDGICETISSDLWACPGGFNDKCPNTPTGEPIDPSTGCARIEADPDEDGVCENAYWCTGGVKDQCENTKPGDPIDSTNGCSADQLDTDGDGLCEKFQTSTLYCNGVRDRCPNTAQGDPIDSTGCSKAELDTDGDGICEKFWTSSLCTGLRDQCGNTSPGAKVDSTTGCARDEVDPDGDGVCDSPFPSIEFCSETDDKCPGTVAGAEVDSTT
;
A
#
# COMPACT_ATOMS: atom_id res chain seq x y z
N MET A 1 52.99 24.16 -37.10
CA MET A 1 54.16 23.30 -36.80
C MET A 1 53.74 21.86 -37.01
N TRP A 2 54.49 21.16 -37.85
CA TRP A 2 54.56 19.71 -38.11
C TRP A 2 53.29 18.93 -38.46
N LEU A 3 53.09 18.79 -39.78
CA LEU A 3 52.44 17.68 -40.44
C LEU A 3 53.09 16.35 -40.05
N ASN A 4 52.29 15.32 -39.78
CA ASN A 4 52.62 13.96 -40.21
C ASN A 4 51.33 13.21 -40.57
N ARG A 5 51.20 12.91 -41.86
CA ARG A 5 50.21 12.00 -42.42
C ARG A 5 50.74 10.57 -42.28
N TYR A 6 49.90 9.64 -41.86
CA TYR A 6 50.08 8.24 -42.22
C TYR A 6 48.78 7.72 -42.82
N TYR A 7 48.82 7.54 -44.15
CA TYR A 7 47.91 6.67 -44.89
C TYR A 7 48.33 5.23 -44.61
N PHE A 8 47.39 4.36 -44.23
CA PHE A 8 47.55 2.93 -44.45
C PHE A 8 46.46 2.43 -45.39
N LYS A 9 46.94 1.61 -46.32
CA LYS A 9 46.36 1.25 -47.61
C LYS A 9 45.80 -0.15 -47.46
N ALA A 10 44.52 -0.36 -47.75
CA ALA A 10 43.93 -1.69 -47.82
C ALA A 10 44.69 -2.54 -48.86
N GLY A 11 45.17 -3.71 -48.43
CA GLY A 11 45.90 -4.65 -49.27
C GLY A 11 45.79 -6.07 -48.70
N LEU A 12 45.39 -6.99 -49.58
CA LEU A 12 45.20 -8.44 -49.43
C LEU A 12 46.47 -9.21 -48.99
N PHE A 13 46.31 -10.52 -48.72
CA PHE A 13 47.29 -11.62 -48.40
C PHE A 13 47.52 -11.86 -46.89
N ASP A 14 47.64 -13.07 -46.33
CA ASP A 14 47.59 -14.48 -46.77
C ASP A 14 47.44 -15.40 -45.54
N GLU A 15 47.32 -16.70 -45.77
CA GLU A 15 47.27 -17.82 -44.81
C GLU A 15 48.24 -17.74 -43.59
N GLY A 16 47.68 -17.95 -42.39
CA GLY A 16 48.29 -18.65 -41.25
C GLY A 16 49.45 -17.99 -40.48
N TYR A 17 49.18 -17.45 -39.28
CA TYR A 17 50.21 -17.29 -38.23
C TYR A 17 49.62 -17.49 -36.81
N LYS A 18 49.97 -18.62 -36.18
CA LYS A 18 50.07 -18.71 -34.71
C LYS A 18 51.49 -18.34 -34.33
N THR A 19 51.70 -17.17 -33.72
CA THR A 19 52.86 -16.88 -32.86
C THR A 19 52.45 -15.88 -31.80
N GLY A 20 52.75 -16.20 -30.54
CA GLY A 20 52.34 -15.41 -29.38
C GLY A 20 53.01 -14.04 -29.23
N GLU A 21 52.49 -13.34 -28.21
CA GLU A 21 52.86 -12.02 -27.70
C GLU A 21 52.66 -10.85 -28.68
N TYR A 22 51.85 -9.88 -28.23
CA TYR A 22 51.43 -8.62 -28.85
C TYR A 22 50.20 -8.70 -29.77
N ASP A 23 49.06 -8.57 -29.11
CA ASP A 23 47.73 -8.27 -29.65
C ASP A 23 47.77 -6.97 -30.47
N PHE A 24 47.72 -7.11 -31.80
CA PHE A 24 47.49 -6.00 -32.70
C PHE A 24 45.98 -5.85 -32.85
N ALA A 25 45.36 -4.96 -32.05
CA ALA A 25 43.94 -4.63 -32.16
C ALA A 25 43.55 -4.31 -33.62
N TRP A 26 42.79 -5.22 -34.22
CA TRP A 26 42.24 -5.04 -35.56
C TRP A 26 40.97 -4.19 -35.47
N PHE A 27 41.10 -2.90 -35.74
CA PHE A 27 39.95 -1.99 -35.79
C PHE A 27 39.15 -2.21 -37.08
N VAL A 28 38.00 -2.88 -36.98
CA VAL A 28 36.95 -2.84 -38.02
C VAL A 28 35.67 -2.33 -37.37
N ASN A 29 35.19 -1.17 -37.83
CA ASN A 29 33.97 -0.51 -37.34
C ASN A 29 33.91 -0.21 -35.82
N GLY A 30 35.04 -0.19 -35.12
CA GLY A 30 35.10 0.15 -33.70
C GLY A 30 34.88 -1.02 -32.75
N HIS A 31 34.78 -2.25 -33.27
CA HIS A 31 34.74 -3.46 -32.45
C HIS A 31 36.17 -3.95 -32.18
N ILE A 32 36.42 -4.36 -30.93
CA ILE A 32 37.70 -4.89 -30.43
C ILE A 32 37.45 -6.36 -30.12
N ASP A 33 38.34 -7.26 -30.56
CA ASP A 33 38.36 -8.65 -30.08
C ASP A 33 38.68 -8.63 -28.59
N ASP A 34 37.71 -9.03 -27.78
CA ASP A 34 37.78 -9.00 -26.33
C ASP A 34 38.38 -10.29 -25.73
N ASN A 35 38.87 -11.21 -26.57
CA ASN A 35 39.49 -12.48 -26.19
C ASN A 35 38.63 -13.32 -25.23
N ASP A 36 37.31 -13.39 -25.48
CA ASP A 36 36.35 -14.20 -24.73
C ASP A 36 36.22 -15.66 -25.22
N ASP A 37 37.13 -16.11 -26.09
CA ASP A 37 37.14 -17.43 -26.76
C ASP A 37 36.07 -17.59 -27.86
N VAL A 38 35.45 -16.47 -28.30
CA VAL A 38 34.63 -16.38 -29.52
C VAL A 38 35.36 -15.52 -30.57
N ASP A 39 35.42 -16.00 -31.82
CA ASP A 39 36.09 -15.27 -32.89
C ASP A 39 35.33 -13.99 -33.24
N PHE A 40 36.06 -12.90 -33.43
CA PHE A 40 35.53 -11.56 -33.76
C PHE A 40 34.45 -11.54 -34.85
N CYS A 41 34.55 -12.39 -35.88
CA CYS A 41 33.55 -12.41 -36.97
C CYS A 41 32.23 -13.09 -36.59
N SER A 42 32.23 -13.85 -35.49
CA SER A 42 31.07 -14.57 -34.93
C SER A 42 30.58 -13.96 -33.61
N ASP A 43 31.39 -13.09 -33.01
CA ASP A 43 31.07 -12.34 -31.82
C ASP A 43 30.04 -11.23 -32.13
N THR A 44 28.91 -11.30 -31.44
CA THR A 44 27.80 -10.34 -31.52
C THR A 44 27.75 -9.40 -30.32
N CYS A 45 28.51 -9.68 -29.27
CA CYS A 45 28.58 -8.95 -28.02
C CYS A 45 30.04 -8.55 -27.67
N PRO A 46 30.67 -7.71 -28.50
CA PRO A 46 32.03 -7.27 -28.27
C PRO A 46 32.12 -6.46 -26.99
N GLY A 47 33.16 -6.70 -26.19
CA GLY A 47 33.41 -6.08 -24.89
C GLY A 47 33.16 -7.01 -23.68
N SER A 48 32.96 -8.31 -23.91
CA SER A 48 32.92 -9.34 -22.88
C SER A 48 34.20 -9.32 -22.05
N GLU A 49 34.09 -9.46 -20.72
CA GLU A 49 35.28 -9.53 -19.88
C GLU A 49 36.09 -10.81 -20.17
N VAL A 50 37.36 -10.66 -20.51
CA VAL A 50 38.30 -11.78 -20.78
C VAL A 50 38.19 -12.87 -19.70
N GLY A 51 37.80 -14.07 -20.11
CA GLY A 51 37.71 -15.24 -19.24
C GLY A 51 36.39 -15.40 -18.48
N GLN A 52 35.40 -14.52 -18.69
CA GLN A 52 34.02 -14.82 -18.34
C GLN A 52 33.46 -15.91 -19.27
N PRO A 53 32.54 -16.75 -18.79
CA PRO A 53 31.77 -17.61 -19.66
C PRO A 53 30.90 -16.77 -20.60
N VAL A 54 31.03 -17.01 -21.90
CA VAL A 54 30.18 -16.42 -22.93
C VAL A 54 29.38 -17.50 -23.64
N ASP A 55 28.25 -17.12 -24.22
CA ASP A 55 27.44 -17.99 -25.05
C ASP A 55 28.07 -18.21 -26.43
N SER A 56 27.38 -18.93 -27.32
CA SER A 56 27.90 -19.20 -28.67
C SER A 56 28.02 -17.97 -29.57
N ASN A 57 27.48 -16.83 -29.13
CA ASN A 57 27.49 -15.56 -29.86
C ASN A 57 28.47 -14.54 -29.24
N GLY A 58 29.32 -14.95 -28.29
CA GLY A 58 30.27 -14.06 -27.62
C GLY A 58 29.62 -13.20 -26.53
N CYS A 59 28.39 -13.49 -26.11
CA CYS A 59 27.70 -12.71 -25.09
C CYS A 59 27.90 -13.33 -23.70
N SER A 60 28.47 -12.58 -22.77
CA SER A 60 28.39 -12.94 -21.36
C SER A 60 26.95 -12.80 -20.84
N GLU A 61 26.62 -13.46 -19.72
CA GLU A 61 25.30 -13.33 -19.06
C GLU A 61 24.92 -11.87 -18.73
N TYR A 62 25.90 -10.96 -18.77
CA TYR A 62 25.79 -9.56 -18.43
C TYR A 62 25.49 -8.64 -19.62
N GLN A 63 25.68 -9.12 -20.86
CA GLN A 63 25.43 -8.37 -22.10
C GLN A 63 24.17 -8.83 -22.84
N VAL A 64 23.43 -9.78 -22.26
CA VAL A 64 22.18 -10.27 -22.84
C VAL A 64 21.05 -9.34 -22.40
N ASP A 65 20.20 -8.98 -23.36
CA ASP A 65 18.86 -8.45 -23.14
C ASP A 65 17.91 -9.66 -23.27
N THR A 66 17.53 -10.23 -22.12
CA THR A 66 16.83 -11.52 -22.07
C THR A 66 15.39 -11.40 -22.58
N ASP A 67 14.77 -10.24 -22.41
CA ASP A 67 13.34 -10.01 -22.65
C ASP A 67 13.04 -9.15 -23.90
N GLY A 68 14.09 -8.57 -24.47
CA GLY A 68 14.08 -7.81 -25.71
C GLY A 68 13.50 -6.40 -25.55
N ASP A 69 13.54 -5.83 -24.35
CA ASP A 69 13.01 -4.50 -24.06
C ASP A 69 13.97 -3.35 -24.43
N GLY A 70 15.22 -3.69 -24.79
CA GLY A 70 16.28 -2.77 -25.16
C GLY A 70 17.23 -2.39 -24.01
N ILE A 71 17.10 -3.01 -22.84
CA ILE A 71 17.96 -2.89 -21.67
C ILE A 71 18.58 -4.25 -21.35
N CYS A 72 19.87 -4.26 -21.06
CA CYS A 72 20.57 -5.49 -20.74
C CYS A 72 20.59 -5.74 -19.23
N GLU A 73 20.76 -7.00 -18.86
CA GLU A 73 20.86 -7.47 -17.48
C GLU A 73 21.92 -6.72 -16.66
N THR A 74 22.95 -6.12 -17.29
CA THR A 74 23.92 -5.26 -16.60
C THR A 74 24.33 -4.02 -17.39
N ILE A 75 24.99 -3.10 -16.67
CA ILE A 75 25.62 -1.91 -17.25
C ILE A 75 26.78 -2.36 -18.15
N SER A 76 26.50 -2.48 -19.43
CA SER A 76 27.50 -2.59 -20.48
C SER A 76 27.78 -1.20 -21.07
N SER A 77 29.07 -0.88 -21.26
CA SER A 77 29.49 0.33 -21.99
C SER A 77 29.39 0.17 -23.50
N ASP A 78 29.02 -1.02 -23.97
CA ASP A 78 29.03 -1.41 -25.36
C ASP A 78 27.69 -1.06 -25.99
N LEU A 79 27.65 0.19 -26.46
CA LEU A 79 26.51 0.88 -27.07
C LEU A 79 25.80 0.13 -28.21
N TRP A 80 26.39 -0.96 -28.72
CA TRP A 80 25.90 -1.75 -29.86
C TRP A 80 25.08 -2.97 -29.44
N ALA A 81 25.48 -3.66 -28.36
CA ALA A 81 24.72 -4.76 -27.78
C ALA A 81 23.69 -4.24 -26.77
N CYS A 82 24.02 -3.16 -26.04
CA CYS A 82 23.21 -2.61 -24.96
C CYS A 82 23.08 -1.07 -25.08
N PRO A 83 22.19 -0.56 -25.95
CA PRO A 83 22.03 0.89 -26.14
C PRO A 83 21.49 1.62 -24.90
N GLY A 84 20.94 0.89 -23.93
CA GLY A 84 20.41 1.44 -22.68
C GLY A 84 21.49 1.91 -21.70
N GLY A 85 22.64 1.22 -21.57
CA GLY A 85 23.67 1.56 -20.58
C GLY A 85 23.19 1.53 -19.11
N PHE A 86 22.01 0.95 -18.87
CA PHE A 86 21.42 0.73 -17.55
C PHE A 86 21.31 -0.78 -17.31
N ASN A 87 21.32 -1.19 -16.04
CA ASN A 87 21.07 -2.57 -15.65
C ASN A 87 19.56 -2.75 -15.56
N ASP A 88 19.06 -3.72 -16.31
CA ASP A 88 17.67 -4.14 -16.29
C ASP A 88 17.28 -4.66 -14.90
N LYS A 89 16.27 -4.05 -14.32
CA LYS A 89 15.67 -4.41 -13.03
C LYS A 89 14.52 -5.39 -13.19
N CYS A 90 14.03 -5.55 -14.41
CA CYS A 90 12.89 -6.35 -14.78
C CYS A 90 13.23 -7.26 -15.97
N PRO A 91 14.07 -8.30 -15.75
CA PRO A 91 14.67 -9.14 -16.80
C PRO A 91 13.72 -10.05 -17.59
N ASN A 92 12.41 -9.84 -17.43
CA ASN A 92 11.35 -10.57 -18.11
C ASN A 92 10.18 -9.64 -18.46
N THR A 93 10.47 -8.36 -18.69
CA THR A 93 9.52 -7.38 -19.19
C THR A 93 8.85 -7.92 -20.45
N PRO A 94 7.51 -7.96 -20.52
CA PRO A 94 6.84 -8.47 -21.72
C PRO A 94 7.19 -7.67 -22.98
N THR A 95 7.62 -8.35 -24.04
CA THR A 95 8.03 -7.72 -25.30
C THR A 95 6.96 -6.76 -25.84
N GLY A 96 7.35 -5.50 -26.05
CA GLY A 96 6.49 -4.45 -26.63
C GLY A 96 5.77 -3.57 -25.60
N GLU A 97 5.95 -3.81 -24.30
CA GLU A 97 5.49 -2.89 -23.26
C GLU A 97 6.35 -1.63 -23.19
N PRO A 98 5.75 -0.45 -22.93
CA PRO A 98 6.53 0.74 -22.62
C PRO A 98 7.25 0.58 -21.28
N ILE A 99 8.57 0.62 -21.33
CA ILE A 99 9.45 0.55 -20.16
C ILE A 99 9.90 1.93 -19.68
N ASP A 100 10.30 2.00 -18.41
CA ASP A 100 11.17 3.08 -17.97
C ASP A 100 12.59 2.80 -18.49
N PRO A 101 13.14 3.68 -19.36
CA PRO A 101 14.44 3.45 -20.00
C PRO A 101 15.64 3.49 -19.03
N SER A 102 15.42 3.82 -17.76
CA SER A 102 16.44 3.81 -16.71
C SER A 102 16.40 2.56 -15.82
N THR A 103 15.32 1.78 -15.87
CA THR A 103 15.14 0.57 -15.05
C THR A 103 14.83 -0.70 -15.82
N GLY A 104 14.37 -0.62 -17.07
CA GLY A 104 13.92 -1.79 -17.85
C GLY A 104 12.50 -2.19 -17.49
N CYS A 105 12.01 -1.76 -16.32
CA CYS A 105 10.69 -2.12 -15.86
C CYS A 105 9.58 -1.44 -16.66
N ALA A 106 8.65 -2.25 -17.14
CA ALA A 106 7.33 -1.74 -17.48
C ALA A 106 6.63 -1.22 -16.21
N ARG A 107 5.66 -0.30 -16.39
CA ARG A 107 4.86 0.25 -15.28
C ARG A 107 4.24 -0.84 -14.38
N ILE A 108 3.90 -1.98 -14.95
CA ILE A 108 3.28 -3.12 -14.27
C ILE A 108 4.24 -3.92 -13.38
N GLU A 109 5.54 -3.61 -13.44
CA GLU A 109 6.59 -4.25 -12.66
C GLU A 109 7.14 -3.31 -11.57
N ALA A 110 6.65 -2.07 -11.49
CA ALA A 110 7.38 -0.94 -10.93
C ALA A 110 7.05 -0.53 -9.48
N ASP A 111 6.08 -1.14 -8.78
CA ASP A 111 5.60 -0.64 -7.45
C ASP A 111 5.11 0.83 -7.55
N PRO A 112 3.90 1.04 -8.09
CA PRO A 112 3.41 2.38 -8.41
C PRO A 112 3.08 3.24 -7.19
N ASP A 113 2.90 2.66 -6.00
CA ASP A 113 2.64 3.40 -4.77
C ASP A 113 3.85 3.55 -3.84
N GLU A 114 4.99 2.99 -4.26
CA GLU A 114 6.30 3.10 -3.61
C GLU A 114 6.29 2.53 -2.17
N ASP A 115 5.47 1.51 -1.92
CA ASP A 115 5.32 0.88 -0.61
C ASP A 115 6.36 -0.23 -0.33
N GLY A 116 7.14 -0.58 -1.34
CA GLY A 116 8.15 -1.63 -1.32
C GLY A 116 7.66 -3.00 -1.80
N VAL A 117 6.42 -3.10 -2.30
CA VAL A 117 5.78 -4.29 -2.84
C VAL A 117 5.33 -4.03 -4.27
N CYS A 118 5.74 -4.91 -5.19
CA CYS A 118 5.38 -4.75 -6.59
C CYS A 118 4.09 -5.49 -6.92
N GLU A 119 3.35 -4.99 -7.90
CA GLU A 119 2.14 -5.64 -8.45
C GLU A 119 2.41 -7.08 -8.95
N ASN A 120 3.68 -7.45 -9.11
CA ASN A 120 4.13 -8.80 -9.43
C ASN A 120 5.18 -9.32 -8.42
N ALA A 121 4.87 -10.45 -7.80
CA ALA A 121 5.67 -11.12 -6.78
C ALA A 121 7.10 -11.51 -7.21
N TYR A 122 7.39 -11.60 -8.52
CA TYR A 122 8.71 -12.00 -9.01
C TYR A 122 9.74 -10.88 -9.03
N TRP A 123 9.33 -9.61 -8.99
CA TRP A 123 10.20 -8.48 -9.35
C TRP A 123 10.76 -7.67 -8.18
N CYS A 124 10.18 -7.81 -6.98
CA CYS A 124 10.57 -7.00 -5.83
C CYS A 124 10.94 -7.83 -4.61
N THR A 125 11.80 -7.24 -3.77
CA THR A 125 12.34 -7.85 -2.56
C THR A 125 11.21 -8.27 -1.62
N GLY A 126 10.91 -9.56 -1.58
CA GLY A 126 9.90 -10.11 -0.66
C GLY A 126 9.07 -11.24 -1.24
N GLY A 127 8.95 -11.35 -2.57
CA GLY A 127 8.21 -12.45 -3.19
C GLY A 127 6.69 -12.35 -3.04
N VAL A 128 6.18 -11.17 -2.69
CA VAL A 128 4.77 -10.89 -2.43
C VAL A 128 4.25 -9.97 -3.52
N LYS A 129 3.07 -10.30 -4.05
CA LYS A 129 2.35 -9.43 -4.97
C LYS A 129 1.59 -8.40 -4.16
N ASP A 130 1.72 -7.14 -4.52
CA ASP A 130 0.88 -6.06 -4.00
C ASP A 130 -0.59 -6.31 -4.44
N GLN A 131 -1.46 -6.39 -3.44
CA GLN A 131 -2.91 -6.56 -3.59
C GLN A 131 -3.68 -5.30 -3.20
N CYS A 132 -2.98 -4.23 -2.84
CA CYS A 132 -3.52 -3.04 -2.21
C CYS A 132 -2.93 -1.77 -2.83
N GLU A 133 -3.62 -1.26 -3.85
CA GLU A 133 -3.23 -0.02 -4.50
C GLU A 133 -3.17 1.17 -3.53
N ASN A 134 -2.13 2.01 -3.67
CA ASN A 134 -1.92 3.24 -2.90
C ASN A 134 -1.64 3.00 -1.41
N THR A 135 -1.01 1.88 -1.08
CA THR A 135 -0.41 1.70 0.23
C THR A 135 0.61 2.82 0.45
N LYS A 136 0.53 3.49 1.59
CA LYS A 136 1.38 4.66 1.82
C LYS A 136 2.84 4.22 2.06
N PRO A 137 3.84 4.83 1.37
CA PRO A 137 5.25 4.52 1.56
C PRO A 137 5.70 4.52 3.02
N GLY A 138 6.33 3.43 3.43
CA GLY A 138 6.86 3.23 4.77
C GLY A 138 5.85 2.79 5.83
N ASP A 139 4.57 2.61 5.47
CA ASP A 139 3.63 1.93 6.35
C ASP A 139 4.01 0.44 6.48
N PRO A 140 3.80 -0.22 7.63
CA PRO A 140 4.05 -1.65 7.76
C PRO A 140 3.11 -2.45 6.87
N ILE A 141 3.70 -3.21 5.94
CA ILE A 141 3.01 -4.10 5.00
C ILE A 141 2.92 -5.53 5.54
N ASP A 142 1.82 -6.22 5.23
CA ASP A 142 1.68 -7.65 5.46
C ASP A 142 2.45 -8.44 4.38
N SER A 143 3.32 -9.35 4.83
CA SER A 143 4.21 -10.11 3.97
C SER A 143 3.52 -11.25 3.20
N THR A 144 2.19 -11.29 3.15
CA THR A 144 1.40 -12.29 2.42
C THR A 144 0.56 -11.67 1.31
N ASN A 145 0.16 -10.41 1.45
CA ASN A 145 -0.68 -9.70 0.47
C ASN A 145 -0.16 -8.31 0.06
N GLY A 146 0.90 -7.81 0.69
CA GLY A 146 1.47 -6.49 0.39
C GLY A 146 0.66 -5.31 0.96
N CYS A 147 -0.41 -5.56 1.69
CA CYS A 147 -1.29 -4.51 2.19
C CYS A 147 -0.85 -3.96 3.54
N SER A 148 -1.09 -2.67 3.77
CA SER A 148 -1.08 -2.15 5.14
C SER A 148 -2.35 -2.57 5.90
N ALA A 149 -2.28 -2.62 7.24
CA ALA A 149 -3.45 -2.86 8.08
C ALA A 149 -4.57 -1.82 7.87
N ASP A 150 -4.24 -0.64 7.36
CA ASP A 150 -5.16 0.47 7.12
C ASP A 150 -6.10 0.24 5.91
N GLN A 151 -5.73 -0.69 5.04
CA GLN A 151 -6.43 -1.06 3.80
C GLN A 151 -7.23 -2.37 3.92
N LEU A 152 -7.24 -2.98 5.10
CA LEU A 152 -7.98 -4.22 5.36
C LEU A 152 -9.41 -3.92 5.80
N ASP A 153 -10.25 -4.95 5.71
CA ASP A 153 -11.62 -5.02 6.23
C ASP A 153 -11.67 -6.24 7.17
N THR A 154 -11.54 -6.01 8.47
CA THR A 154 -11.38 -7.11 9.43
C THR A 154 -12.70 -7.79 9.76
N ASP A 155 -13.82 -7.06 9.75
CA ASP A 155 -15.14 -7.59 10.11
C ASP A 155 -16.03 -7.96 8.91
N GLY A 156 -15.58 -7.60 7.69
CA GLY A 156 -16.16 -8.03 6.43
C GLY A 156 -17.38 -7.21 6.02
N ASP A 157 -17.47 -5.95 6.46
CA ASP A 157 -18.59 -5.05 6.18
C ASP A 157 -18.39 -4.22 4.89
N GLY A 158 -17.22 -4.33 4.27
CA GLY A 158 -16.80 -3.67 3.03
C GLY A 158 -16.12 -2.31 3.23
N LEU A 159 -15.93 -1.85 4.47
CA LEU A 159 -15.22 -0.62 4.82
C LEU A 159 -13.78 -0.95 5.25
N CYS A 160 -12.90 0.03 5.08
CA CYS A 160 -11.49 -0.12 5.41
C CYS A 160 -11.25 0.28 6.86
N GLU A 161 -10.30 -0.35 7.55
CA GLU A 161 -9.87 0.04 8.90
C GLU A 161 -9.55 1.55 9.02
N LYS A 162 -8.95 2.13 7.98
CA LYS A 162 -8.68 3.57 7.88
C LYS A 162 -9.02 4.14 6.50
N PHE A 163 -8.74 5.44 6.31
CA PHE A 163 -8.95 6.13 5.03
C PHE A 163 -7.84 5.79 4.02
N GLN A 164 -7.77 4.53 3.60
CA GLN A 164 -6.92 4.10 2.50
C GLN A 164 -7.73 3.27 1.51
N THR A 165 -7.46 3.45 0.22
CA THR A 165 -8.15 2.70 -0.83
C THR A 165 -7.57 1.30 -0.92
N SER A 166 -8.44 0.31 -1.06
CA SER A 166 -8.09 -1.01 -1.57
C SER A 166 -9.20 -1.42 -2.50
N THR A 167 -8.89 -1.84 -3.74
CA THR A 167 -9.93 -2.31 -4.68
C THR A 167 -10.34 -3.75 -4.40
N LEU A 168 -9.55 -4.48 -3.60
CA LEU A 168 -9.75 -5.89 -3.31
C LEU A 168 -10.44 -6.14 -1.97
N TYR A 169 -10.04 -5.42 -0.92
CA TYR A 169 -10.45 -5.72 0.45
C TYR A 169 -11.61 -4.85 0.94
N CYS A 170 -11.71 -3.60 0.51
CA CYS A 170 -12.69 -2.65 1.04
C CYS A 170 -13.05 -1.58 0.00
N ASN A 171 -13.73 -0.50 0.39
CA ASN A 171 -14.23 0.54 -0.54
C ASN A 171 -13.55 1.91 -0.39
N GLY A 172 -12.48 2.00 0.40
CA GLY A 172 -11.76 3.25 0.70
C GLY A 172 -12.44 4.14 1.75
N VAL A 173 -13.59 3.73 2.32
CA VAL A 173 -14.26 4.45 3.40
C VAL A 173 -13.78 3.89 4.72
N ARG A 174 -13.39 4.76 5.66
CA ARG A 174 -12.99 4.35 6.99
C ARG A 174 -14.18 3.79 7.78
N ASP A 175 -13.98 2.60 8.31
CA ASP A 175 -14.80 1.99 9.32
C ASP A 175 -14.59 2.66 10.70
N ARG A 176 -15.69 2.99 11.37
CA ARG A 176 -15.69 3.52 12.74
C ARG A 176 -15.95 2.45 13.79
N CYS A 177 -16.39 1.26 13.38
CA CYS A 177 -16.71 0.12 14.19
C CYS A 177 -16.08 -1.17 13.60
N PRO A 178 -14.73 -1.31 13.60
CA PRO A 178 -13.98 -2.40 12.95
C PRO A 178 -14.12 -3.79 13.58
N ASN A 179 -15.12 -3.96 14.44
CA ASN A 179 -15.43 -5.24 15.08
C ASN A 179 -16.93 -5.49 15.09
N THR A 180 -17.66 -4.91 14.12
CA THR A 180 -19.08 -5.13 13.98
C THR A 180 -19.32 -6.62 13.72
N ALA A 181 -20.37 -7.19 14.31
CA ALA A 181 -20.61 -8.62 14.14
C ALA A 181 -20.95 -8.92 12.66
N GLN A 182 -20.26 -9.91 12.08
CA GLN A 182 -20.42 -10.25 10.67
C GLN A 182 -21.90 -10.51 10.30
N GLY A 183 -22.37 -9.76 9.31
CA GLY A 183 -23.74 -9.86 8.78
C GLY A 183 -24.77 -8.96 9.47
N ASP A 184 -24.38 -8.20 10.49
CA ASP A 184 -25.25 -7.18 11.06
C ASP A 184 -25.49 -6.04 10.05
N PRO A 185 -26.72 -5.48 9.98
CA PRO A 185 -26.97 -4.31 9.17
C PRO A 185 -26.23 -3.09 9.73
N ILE A 186 -25.31 -2.55 8.94
CA ILE A 186 -24.53 -1.35 9.26
C ILE A 186 -25.07 -0.10 8.59
N ASP A 187 -24.66 1.06 9.11
CA ASP A 187 -24.79 2.33 8.40
C ASP A 187 -23.57 2.64 7.52
N SER A 188 -23.53 3.85 6.94
CA SER A 188 -22.40 4.28 6.10
C SER A 188 -21.07 4.45 6.84
N THR A 189 -21.05 4.29 8.16
CA THR A 189 -19.85 4.40 9.00
C THR A 189 -19.34 3.04 9.49
N GLY A 190 -19.96 1.94 9.03
CA GLY A 190 -19.59 0.57 9.42
C GLY A 190 -20.21 0.11 10.72
N CYS A 191 -20.99 0.96 11.40
CA CYS A 191 -21.52 0.64 12.72
C CYS A 191 -22.93 0.05 12.62
N SER A 192 -23.17 -1.03 13.39
CA SER A 192 -24.51 -1.58 13.58
C SER A 192 -25.36 -0.71 14.52
N LYS A 193 -26.68 -0.89 14.49
CA LYS A 193 -27.57 -0.20 15.45
C LYS A 193 -27.23 -0.56 16.90
N ALA A 194 -26.86 -1.81 17.18
CA ALA A 194 -26.57 -2.29 18.53
C ALA A 194 -25.29 -1.66 19.13
N GLU A 195 -24.36 -1.19 18.30
CA GLU A 195 -23.14 -0.49 18.76
C GLU A 195 -23.32 1.02 18.90
N LEU A 196 -24.37 1.56 18.29
CA LEU A 196 -24.68 2.98 18.27
C LEU A 196 -25.73 3.37 19.31
N ASP A 197 -26.66 2.49 19.63
CA ASP A 197 -27.87 2.70 20.44
C ASP A 197 -28.08 1.45 21.31
N THR A 198 -27.23 1.28 22.34
CA THR A 198 -27.13 0.04 23.12
C THR A 198 -28.37 -0.21 23.97
N ASP A 199 -29.01 0.84 24.48
CA ASP A 199 -30.22 0.75 25.29
C ASP A 199 -31.51 0.80 24.45
N GLY A 200 -31.41 1.16 23.16
CA GLY A 200 -32.51 1.09 22.20
C GLY A 200 -33.52 2.23 22.35
N ASP A 201 -33.13 3.34 22.95
CA ASP A 201 -33.96 4.53 23.14
C ASP A 201 -34.10 5.37 21.86
N GLY A 202 -33.22 5.13 20.87
CA GLY A 202 -33.19 5.81 19.57
C GLY A 202 -32.18 6.95 19.47
N ILE A 203 -31.36 7.18 20.49
CA ILE A 203 -30.31 8.20 20.54
C ILE A 203 -28.92 7.55 20.43
N CYS A 204 -28.07 8.12 19.58
CA CYS A 204 -26.72 7.59 19.36
C CYS A 204 -25.80 7.91 20.55
N GLU A 205 -25.09 6.91 21.04
CA GLU A 205 -24.00 7.07 22.02
C GLU A 205 -22.76 7.78 21.44
N LYS A 206 -22.55 7.64 20.13
CA LYS A 206 -21.33 8.05 19.44
C LYS A 206 -21.41 9.50 18.95
N PHE A 207 -20.27 10.21 19.00
CA PHE A 207 -20.12 11.62 18.61
C PHE A 207 -20.11 11.89 17.10
N TRP A 208 -20.71 11.03 16.30
CA TRP A 208 -20.85 11.21 14.87
C TRP A 208 -22.26 10.83 14.42
N THR A 209 -22.68 11.42 13.31
CA THR A 209 -24.00 11.16 12.74
C THR A 209 -24.10 9.73 12.23
N SER A 210 -25.21 9.07 12.56
CA SER A 210 -25.63 7.79 12.00
C SER A 210 -27.00 7.91 11.33
N SER A 211 -27.30 7.01 10.40
CA SER A 211 -28.66 6.83 9.88
C SER A 211 -29.53 5.89 10.72
N LEU A 212 -28.98 5.22 11.73
CA LEU A 212 -29.66 4.18 12.53
C LEU A 212 -30.23 4.68 13.87
N CYS A 213 -29.77 5.84 14.33
CA CYS A 213 -30.21 6.54 15.54
C CYS A 213 -30.13 8.06 15.33
N THR A 214 -30.68 8.84 16.25
CA THR A 214 -30.64 10.31 16.21
C THR A 214 -29.75 10.88 17.31
N GLY A 215 -29.42 12.18 17.28
CA GLY A 215 -28.50 12.75 18.26
C GLY A 215 -27.03 12.36 18.02
N LEU A 216 -26.16 12.77 18.95
CA LEU A 216 -24.69 12.62 18.85
C LEU A 216 -24.04 12.16 20.16
N ARG A 217 -24.82 11.99 21.22
CA ARG A 217 -24.38 11.45 22.50
C ARG A 217 -25.61 11.25 23.36
N ASP A 218 -25.89 10.00 23.66
CA ASP A 218 -26.74 9.63 24.76
C ASP A 218 -26.00 9.81 26.09
N GLN A 219 -26.61 10.58 26.99
CA GLN A 219 -26.15 10.88 28.35
C GLN A 219 -26.78 9.92 29.37
N CYS A 220 -27.73 9.10 28.95
CA CYS A 220 -28.51 8.15 29.73
C CYS A 220 -28.54 6.77 29.09
N GLY A 221 -27.38 6.09 28.98
CA GLY A 221 -27.23 4.79 28.30
C GLY A 221 -27.88 3.55 28.96
N ASN A 222 -28.93 3.73 29.75
CA ASN A 222 -29.79 2.65 30.24
C ASN A 222 -31.29 3.01 30.09
N THR A 223 -31.60 3.97 29.24
CA THR A 223 -32.97 4.41 29.01
C THR A 223 -33.77 3.27 28.39
N SER A 224 -34.98 3.05 28.88
CA SER A 224 -35.79 1.92 28.42
C SER A 224 -36.12 2.06 26.92
N PRO A 225 -36.04 0.97 26.12
CA PRO A 225 -36.32 1.04 24.70
C PRO A 225 -37.69 1.66 24.39
N GLY A 226 -37.71 2.68 23.53
CA GLY A 226 -38.92 3.41 23.14
C GLY A 226 -39.50 4.35 24.19
N ALA A 227 -38.76 4.64 25.28
CA ALA A 227 -39.10 5.73 26.19
C ALA A 227 -39.14 7.08 25.45
N LYS A 228 -39.88 8.04 26.01
CA LYS A 228 -39.88 9.41 25.49
C LYS A 228 -38.68 10.13 26.08
N VAL A 229 -37.66 10.30 25.25
CA VAL A 229 -36.39 10.93 25.64
C VAL A 229 -36.26 12.34 25.07
N ASP A 230 -35.43 13.16 25.71
CA ASP A 230 -34.97 14.41 25.11
C ASP A 230 -34.02 14.11 23.94
N SER A 231 -34.30 14.68 22.77
CA SER A 231 -33.54 14.39 21.54
C SER A 231 -32.09 14.87 21.55
N THR A 232 -31.69 15.65 22.56
CA THR A 232 -30.32 16.17 22.71
C THR A 232 -29.52 15.45 23.78
N THR A 233 -30.18 14.94 24.82
CA THR A 233 -29.52 14.23 25.93
C THR A 233 -29.73 12.72 25.93
N GLY A 234 -30.78 12.20 25.28
CA GLY A 234 -31.15 10.78 25.38
C GLY A 234 -31.82 10.39 26.69
N CYS A 235 -32.02 11.33 27.60
CA CYS A 235 -32.62 11.01 28.89
C CYS A 235 -34.15 11.09 28.85
N ALA A 236 -34.81 10.11 29.46
CA ALA A 236 -36.20 10.24 29.86
C ALA A 236 -36.33 11.26 31.01
N ARG A 237 -37.55 11.76 31.22
CA ARG A 237 -37.81 12.82 32.20
C ARG A 237 -37.48 12.41 33.64
N ASP A 238 -37.67 11.14 33.95
CA ASP A 238 -37.41 10.54 35.26
C ASP A 238 -35.93 10.22 35.49
N GLU A 239 -35.10 10.22 34.45
CA GLU A 239 -33.66 9.93 34.53
C GLU A 239 -32.79 11.17 34.75
N VAL A 240 -33.41 12.34 34.82
CA VAL A 240 -32.80 13.62 35.17
C VAL A 240 -33.43 14.15 36.45
N ASP A 241 -32.77 15.11 37.11
CA ASP A 241 -33.27 15.85 38.27
C ASP A 241 -34.12 17.06 37.82
N PRO A 242 -35.46 16.96 37.80
CA PRO A 242 -36.30 18.01 37.22
C PRO A 242 -36.54 19.18 38.18
N ASP A 243 -36.37 18.99 39.49
CA ASP A 243 -36.65 20.01 40.52
C ASP A 243 -35.38 20.56 41.20
N GLY A 244 -34.22 19.98 40.90
CA GLY A 244 -32.90 20.49 41.22
C GLY A 244 -32.47 20.20 42.66
N ASP A 245 -33.03 19.18 43.30
CA ASP A 245 -32.71 18.81 44.68
C ASP A 245 -31.55 17.80 44.80
N GLY A 246 -31.10 17.24 43.67
CA GLY A 246 -29.99 16.28 43.57
C GLY A 246 -30.41 14.82 43.50
N VAL A 247 -31.72 14.52 43.48
CA VAL A 247 -32.29 13.16 43.40
C VAL A 247 -33.10 13.01 42.11
N CYS A 248 -32.83 11.96 41.35
CA CYS A 248 -33.65 11.63 40.18
C CYS A 248 -34.89 10.81 40.58
N ASP A 249 -36.01 10.98 39.88
CA ASP A 249 -37.23 10.15 40.05
C ASP A 249 -36.96 8.66 39.78
N SER A 250 -36.10 8.36 38.80
CA SER A 250 -35.77 7.00 38.39
C SER A 250 -34.88 6.31 39.43
N PRO A 251 -35.08 5.01 39.70
CA PRO A 251 -34.16 4.21 40.51
C PRO A 251 -32.86 3.85 39.77
N PHE A 252 -32.81 4.02 38.44
CA PHE A 252 -31.64 3.74 37.60
C PHE A 252 -31.29 4.93 36.69
N PRO A 253 -31.07 6.14 37.23
CA PRO A 253 -30.76 7.31 36.43
C PRO A 253 -29.29 7.31 35.99
N SER A 254 -28.96 8.20 35.06
CA SER A 254 -27.56 8.47 34.74
C SER A 254 -26.87 9.19 35.89
N ILE A 255 -25.68 8.71 36.26
CA ILE A 255 -24.83 9.29 37.31
C ILE A 255 -24.30 10.69 36.96
N GLU A 256 -24.48 11.16 35.71
CA GLU A 256 -24.09 12.52 35.31
C GLU A 256 -25.06 13.58 35.84
N PHE A 257 -26.33 13.26 36.08
CA PHE A 257 -27.35 14.25 36.46
C PHE A 257 -27.69 14.29 37.93
N CYS A 258 -27.53 13.17 38.64
CA CYS A 258 -28.07 13.00 39.99
C CYS A 258 -27.03 12.45 40.96
N SER A 259 -27.08 12.95 42.19
CA SER A 259 -26.27 12.42 43.30
C SER A 259 -26.94 11.26 44.03
N GLU A 260 -28.27 11.19 43.98
CA GLU A 260 -29.10 10.13 44.57
C GLU A 260 -30.23 9.74 43.61
N THR A 261 -30.99 8.69 43.92
CA THR A 261 -32.00 8.09 43.02
C THR A 261 -33.32 7.82 43.74
N ASP A 262 -34.38 7.58 42.98
CA ASP A 262 -35.70 7.17 43.47
C ASP A 262 -36.38 8.21 44.38
N ASP A 263 -36.45 9.47 43.91
CA ASP A 263 -37.12 10.59 44.59
C ASP A 263 -38.56 10.23 44.97
N LYS A 264 -38.86 10.27 46.26
CA LYS A 264 -40.19 9.95 46.80
C LYS A 264 -41.17 11.10 46.70
N CYS A 265 -40.67 12.31 46.47
CA CYS A 265 -41.44 13.53 46.42
C CYS A 265 -41.20 14.38 45.14
N PRO A 266 -41.33 13.83 43.91
CA PRO A 266 -41.02 14.58 42.69
C PRO A 266 -41.71 15.95 42.58
N GLY A 267 -40.93 16.99 42.27
CA GLY A 267 -41.44 18.35 42.09
C GLY A 267 -41.51 19.16 43.38
N THR A 268 -40.61 18.89 44.33
CA THR A 268 -40.39 19.77 45.47
C THR A 268 -39.83 21.13 45.01
N VAL A 269 -39.81 22.10 45.92
CA VAL A 269 -39.19 23.40 45.60
C VAL A 269 -37.67 23.25 45.67
N ALA A 270 -36.96 23.76 44.67
CA ALA A 270 -35.49 23.73 44.63
C ALA A 270 -34.87 24.13 45.98
N GLY A 271 -34.07 23.22 46.56
CA GLY A 271 -33.45 23.38 47.88
C GLY A 271 -34.30 22.91 49.07
N ALA A 272 -35.38 22.17 48.84
CA ALA A 272 -36.00 21.34 49.88
C ALA A 272 -34.97 20.34 50.43
N GLU A 273 -35.07 19.99 51.72
CA GLU A 273 -34.21 18.94 52.28
C GLU A 273 -34.58 17.61 51.63
N VAL A 274 -33.63 17.03 50.89
CA VAL A 274 -33.70 15.72 50.25
C VAL A 274 -34.06 14.64 51.25
N ASP A 275 -34.99 13.77 50.84
CA ASP A 275 -35.48 12.55 51.48
C ASP A 275 -34.62 12.05 52.65
N SER A 276 -34.78 12.68 53.81
CA SER A 276 -33.96 12.34 54.97
C SER A 276 -34.34 10.92 55.39
N THR A 277 -33.42 9.98 55.23
CA THR A 277 -33.58 8.61 55.73
C THR A 277 -33.60 8.63 57.27
N THR A 278 -34.78 8.81 57.85
CA THR A 278 -35.10 8.30 59.19
C THR A 278 -35.59 6.87 59.11
#